data_AF-A0A1S3DQ85-F1
#
_entry.id   AF-A0A1S3DQ85-F1
#
_cell.length_a   1.000
_cell.length_b   1.000
_cell.length_c   1.000
_cell.angle_alpha   90.00
_cell.angle_beta   90.00
_cell.angle_gamma   90.00
#
_symmetry.space_group_name_H-M   'P 1'
#
loop_
_entity.id
_entity.type
_entity.pdbx_description
1 polymer ?
#
loop_
_entity_poly.entity_id
_entity_poly.type
_entity_poly.pdbx_seq_one_letter_code
_entity_poly.pdbx_strand_id
1 'polypeptide(L)'
;SHYSMLKAAHWLGIGMDNVIRVKTNERGQMISSFLEQAIQTSLAEKKIPLFVNATAGTTVLGAFDPLDEIATICEKYDLWMHVDACWGGSLIFSEK
;
A
#
# COMPACT_ATOMS: atom_id res chain seq x y z
N SER A 1 2.46 -4.79 5.34
CA SER A 1 1.25 -5.33 4.70
C SER A 1 1.13 -6.83 4.94
N HIS A 2 -0.09 -7.33 5.05
CA HIS A 2 -0.39 -8.74 5.31
C HIS A 2 -0.17 -9.60 4.06
N TYR A 3 0.22 -10.87 4.24
CA TYR A 3 0.53 -11.78 3.13
C TYR A 3 -0.69 -12.09 2.25
N SER A 4 -1.92 -11.77 2.70
CA SER A 4 -3.15 -11.94 1.91
C SER A 4 -3.10 -11.18 0.58
N MET A 5 -2.35 -10.09 0.48
CA MET A 5 -2.23 -9.34 -0.78
C MET A 5 -1.61 -10.17 -1.90
N LEU A 6 -0.57 -10.97 -1.60
CA LEU A 6 0.03 -11.88 -2.57
C LEU A 6 -0.93 -13.01 -2.98
N LYS A 7 -1.67 -13.55 -2.00
CA LYS A 7 -2.70 -14.57 -2.26
C LYS A 7 -3.83 -14.02 -3.13
N ALA A 8 -4.30 -12.81 -2.87
CA ALA A 8 -5.33 -12.14 -3.64
C ALA A 8 -4.88 -11.92 -5.09
N ALA A 9 -3.67 -11.39 -5.32
CA ALA A 9 -3.14 -11.22 -6.66
C ALA A 9 -2.99 -12.54 -7.43
N HIS A 10 -2.61 -13.62 -6.73
CA HIS A 10 -2.56 -14.95 -7.34
C HIS A 10 -3.96 -15.46 -7.73
N TRP A 11 -4.94 -15.38 -6.82
CA TRP A 11 -6.31 -15.87 -7.07
C TRP A 11 -7.07 -15.05 -8.10
N LEU A 12 -6.85 -13.74 -8.17
CA LEU A 12 -7.48 -12.86 -9.16
C LEU A 12 -6.84 -12.96 -10.56
N GLY A 13 -5.82 -13.80 -10.74
CA GLY A 13 -5.13 -13.96 -12.02
C GLY A 13 -4.22 -12.79 -12.39
N ILE A 14 -4.00 -11.84 -11.48
CA ILE A 14 -3.06 -10.73 -11.65
C ILE A 14 -1.62 -11.25 -11.64
N GLY A 15 -1.34 -12.31 -10.88
CA GLY A 15 -0.01 -12.89 -10.73
C GLY A 15 0.81 -12.20 -9.66
N MET A 16 1.61 -12.99 -8.93
CA MET A 16 2.36 -12.48 -7.76
C MET A 16 3.47 -11.50 -8.16
N ASP A 17 4.05 -11.65 -9.36
CA ASP A 17 5.12 -10.78 -9.86
C ASP A 17 4.65 -9.34 -10.14
N ASN A 18 3.33 -9.14 -10.23
CA ASN A 18 2.71 -7.83 -10.41
C ASN A 18 2.39 -7.13 -9.08
N VAL A 19 2.72 -7.75 -7.93
CA VAL A 19 2.63 -7.12 -6.60
C VAL A 19 3.96 -6.45 -6.27
N ILE A 20 4.04 -5.16 -6.55
CA ILE A 20 5.26 -4.38 -6.30
C ILE A 20 5.36 -4.01 -4.82
N ARG A 21 6.42 -4.48 -4.16
CA ARG A 21 6.70 -4.15 -2.76
C ARG A 21 7.40 -2.80 -2.65
N VAL A 22 6.84 -1.90 -1.87
CA VAL A 22 7.44 -0.58 -1.57
C VAL A 22 8.31 -0.67 -0.33
N LYS A 23 9.42 0.08 -0.30
CA LYS A 23 10.32 0.14 0.85
C LYS A 23 9.63 0.78 2.06
N THR A 24 10.07 0.36 3.23
CA THR A 24 9.62 0.90 4.53
C THR A 24 10.77 1.59 5.25
N ASN A 25 10.44 2.51 6.15
CA ASN A 25 11.38 3.14 7.06
C ASN A 25 11.69 2.22 8.26
N GLU A 26 12.55 2.67 9.17
CA GLU A 26 12.93 1.91 10.38
C GLU A 26 11.74 1.62 11.32
N ARG A 27 10.65 2.37 11.20
CA ARG A 27 9.40 2.17 11.96
C ARG A 27 8.44 1.21 11.27
N GLY A 28 8.82 0.64 10.12
CA GLY A 28 7.99 -0.27 9.34
C GLY A 28 6.86 0.41 8.56
N GLN A 29 6.93 1.72 8.37
CA GLN A 29 5.95 2.50 7.60
C GLN A 29 6.42 2.64 6.15
N MET A 30 5.50 2.57 5.20
CA MET A 30 5.77 2.80 3.78
C MET A 30 6.39 4.18 3.56
N ILE A 31 7.42 4.24 2.71
CA ILE A 31 8.02 5.51 2.29
C ILE A 31 7.33 5.94 0.98
N SER A 32 6.58 7.05 1.05
CA SER A 32 5.77 7.61 -0.03
C SER A 32 6.58 7.90 -1.31
N SER A 33 7.81 8.39 -1.19
CA SER A 33 8.68 8.64 -2.35
C SER A 33 9.03 7.36 -3.14
N PHE A 34 9.21 6.23 -2.45
CA PHE A 34 9.43 4.94 -3.10
C PHE A 34 8.14 4.38 -3.73
N LEU A 35 6.97 4.72 -3.21
CA LEU A 35 5.69 4.39 -3.85
C LEU A 35 5.56 5.12 -5.19
N GLU A 36 5.77 6.43 -5.20
CA GLU A 36 5.71 7.22 -6.43
C GLU A 36 6.73 6.74 -7.47
N GLN A 37 7.96 6.43 -7.02
CA GLN A 37 8.97 5.85 -7.90
C GLN A 37 8.51 4.52 -8.51
N ALA A 38 7.91 3.63 -7.71
CA ALA A 38 7.42 2.33 -8.19
C ALA A 38 6.28 2.47 -9.23
N ILE A 39 5.39 3.45 -9.04
CA ILE A 39 4.33 3.78 -10.00
C ILE A 39 4.96 4.26 -11.32
N GLN A 40 5.90 5.21 -11.26
CA GLN A 40 6.59 5.74 -12.43
C GLN A 40 7.36 4.65 -13.20
N THR A 41 8.06 3.76 -12.50
CA THR A 41 8.74 2.61 -13.12
C THR A 41 7.75 1.68 -13.80
N SER A 42 6.62 1.37 -13.15
CA SER A 42 5.58 0.51 -13.74
C SER A 42 4.98 1.12 -15.01
N LEU A 43 4.72 2.43 -15.02
CA LEU A 43 4.26 3.15 -16.21
C LEU A 43 5.30 3.14 -17.33
N ALA A 44 6.58 3.33 -17.00
CA ALA A 44 7.68 3.27 -17.97
C ALA A 44 7.83 1.88 -18.60
N GLU A 45 7.54 0.82 -17.85
CA GLU A 45 7.46 -0.57 -18.32
C GLU A 45 6.18 -0.87 -19.12
N LYS A 46 5.33 0.13 -19.38
CA LYS A 46 4.01 0.00 -20.05
C LYS A 46 3.04 -0.92 -19.31
N LYS A 47 3.20 -1.08 -17.99
CA LYS A 47 2.21 -1.72 -17.12
C LYS A 47 1.11 -0.72 -16.78
N ILE A 48 0.03 -1.23 -16.20
CA ILE A 48 -1.12 -0.44 -15.76
C ILE A 48 -1.21 -0.55 -14.23
N PRO A 49 -0.62 0.38 -13.46
CA PRO A 49 -0.88 0.47 -12.04
C PRO A 49 -2.37 0.77 -11.83
N LEU A 50 -3.00 0.08 -10.88
CA LEU A 50 -4.44 0.20 -10.65
C LEU A 50 -4.82 0.36 -9.17
N PHE A 51 -3.92 -0.03 -8.26
CA PHE A 51 -4.25 -0.25 -6.86
C PHE A 51 -3.03 -0.04 -5.96
N VAL A 52 -3.24 0.60 -4.82
CA VAL A 52 -2.27 0.75 -3.74
C VAL A 52 -2.90 0.27 -2.43
N ASN A 53 -2.22 -0.63 -1.72
CA ASN A 53 -2.58 -1.05 -0.37
C ASN A 53 -1.72 -0.33 0.66
N ALA A 54 -2.31 0.64 1.37
CA ALA A 54 -1.74 1.19 2.60
C ALA A 54 -2.18 0.36 3.80
N THR A 55 -1.32 0.21 4.81
CA THR A 55 -1.63 -0.56 6.03
C THR A 55 -1.76 0.38 7.23
N ALA A 56 -2.90 0.37 7.90
CA ALA A 56 -3.14 1.06 9.16
C ALA A 56 -3.07 0.04 10.31
N GLY A 57 -1.88 -0.18 10.84
CA GLY A 57 -1.59 -1.20 11.84
C GLY A 57 -1.05 -2.50 11.23
N THR A 58 0.26 -2.56 11.00
CA THR A 58 0.91 -3.79 10.53
C THR A 58 0.87 -4.90 11.57
N THR A 59 0.83 -6.17 11.12
CA THR A 59 0.64 -7.33 11.99
C THR A 59 1.75 -7.52 13.04
N VAL A 60 2.99 -7.15 12.73
CA VAL A 60 4.15 -7.38 13.61
C VAL A 60 4.50 -6.14 14.42
N LEU A 61 4.66 -4.99 13.76
CA LEU A 61 5.13 -3.76 14.40
C LEU A 61 4.01 -2.81 14.81
N GLY A 62 2.76 -3.06 14.40
CA GLY A 62 1.66 -2.12 14.60
C GLY A 62 1.85 -0.79 13.85
N ALA A 63 2.71 -0.77 12.83
CA ALA A 63 3.06 0.45 12.10
C ALA A 63 1.88 0.98 11.27
N PHE A 64 1.80 2.30 11.14
CA PHE A 64 0.82 3.00 10.32
C PHE A 64 1.52 3.69 9.15
N ASP A 65 1.11 3.35 7.94
CA ASP A 65 1.59 4.03 6.74
C ASP A 65 1.11 5.50 6.70
N PRO A 66 1.85 6.42 6.06
CA PRO A 66 1.45 7.82 5.94
C PRO A 66 0.29 7.97 4.94
N LEU A 67 -0.94 7.80 5.43
CA LEU A 67 -2.14 7.70 4.58
C LEU A 67 -2.38 8.94 3.71
N ASP A 68 -2.22 10.15 4.26
CA ASP A 68 -2.47 11.40 3.51
C ASP A 68 -1.48 11.59 2.34
N GLU A 69 -0.21 11.24 2.56
CA GLU A 69 0.81 11.30 1.50
C GLU A 69 0.51 10.26 0.41
N ILE A 70 0.12 9.05 0.81
CA ILE A 70 -0.23 7.98 -0.12
C ILE A 70 -1.48 8.36 -0.92
N ALA A 71 -2.50 8.94 -0.27
CA ALA A 71 -3.72 9.39 -0.91
C ALA A 71 -3.43 10.46 -1.97
N THR A 72 -2.60 11.44 -1.64
CA THR A 72 -2.16 12.49 -2.59
C THR A 72 -1.50 11.90 -3.83
N ILE A 73 -0.65 10.87 -3.66
CA ILE A 73 -0.03 10.15 -4.78
C ILE A 73 -1.09 9.37 -5.58
N CYS A 74 -2.00 8.66 -4.91
CA CYS A 74 -3.03 7.87 -5.58
C CYS A 74 -3.97 8.75 -6.41
N GLU A 75 -4.38 9.91 -5.89
CA GLU A 75 -5.19 10.91 -6.63
C GLU A 75 -4.45 11.44 -7.86
N LYS A 76 -3.15 11.75 -7.72
CA LYS A 76 -2.31 12.23 -8.83
C LYS A 76 -2.25 11.26 -10.00
N TYR A 77 -2.27 9.95 -9.73
CA TYR A 77 -2.11 8.89 -10.73
C TYR A 77 -3.42 8.13 -11.03
N ASP A 78 -4.56 8.58 -10.51
CA ASP A 78 -5.87 7.94 -10.64
C ASP A 78 -5.87 6.46 -10.21
N LEU A 79 -5.31 6.17 -9.04
CA LEU A 79 -5.17 4.83 -8.50
C LEU A 79 -6.16 4.58 -7.36
N TRP A 80 -6.69 3.35 -7.31
CA TRP A 80 -7.49 2.94 -6.16
C TRP A 80 -6.62 2.81 -4.90
N MET A 81 -6.94 3.58 -3.86
CA MET A 81 -6.32 3.43 -2.55
C MET A 81 -7.20 2.54 -1.66
N HIS A 82 -6.65 1.41 -1.22
CA HIS A 82 -7.23 0.60 -0.16
C HIS A 82 -6.40 0.74 1.11
N VAL A 83 -7.09 0.93 2.23
CA VAL A 83 -6.47 0.92 3.56
C VAL A 83 -6.81 -0.40 4.25
N ASP A 84 -5.80 -1.25 4.41
CA ASP A 84 -5.88 -2.42 5.28
C ASP A 84 -5.77 -1.95 6.73
N ALA A 85 -6.95 -1.70 7.33
CA ALA A 85 -7.11 -1.31 8.71
C ALA A 85 -7.62 -2.47 9.59
N CYS A 86 -7.40 -3.73 9.20
CA CYS A 86 -7.93 -4.88 9.93
C CYS A 86 -7.50 -4.91 11.41
N TRP A 87 -6.30 -4.42 11.69
CA TRP A 87 -5.76 -4.33 13.05
C TRP A 87 -5.95 -2.94 13.66
N GLY A 88 -5.39 -1.90 13.01
CA GLY A 88 -5.37 -0.54 13.55
C GLY A 88 -6.68 0.23 13.40
N GLY A 89 -7.65 -0.27 12.62
CA GLY A 89 -8.90 0.43 12.35
C GLY A 89 -9.76 0.64 13.60
N SER A 90 -9.62 -0.19 14.62
CA SER A 90 -10.31 0.00 15.90
C SER A 90 -9.89 1.27 16.64
N LEU A 91 -8.73 1.86 16.32
CA LEU A 91 -8.28 3.13 16.89
C LEU A 91 -9.18 4.30 16.48
N ILE A 92 -10.01 4.17 15.44
CA ILE A 92 -10.96 5.21 15.05
C ILE A 92 -11.98 5.53 16.15
N PHE A 93 -12.21 4.61 17.10
CA PHE A 93 -13.08 4.82 18.25
C PHE A 93 -12.38 5.53 19.42
N SER A 94 -11.07 5.77 19.32
CA SER A 94 -10.30 6.52 20.29
C SER A 94 -10.20 7.98 19.84
N GLU A 95 -10.64 8.90 20.71
CA GLU A 95 -10.38 10.35 20.54
C GLU A 95 -8.96 10.75 20.95
N LYS A 96 -8.17 9.78 21.45
CA LYS A 96 -6.80 9.94 21.91
C LYS A 96 -5.82 9.18 21.02
#